data_AF-A0A1C6GR41-F1
#
_entry.id   AF-A0A1C6GR41-F1
#
_cell.length_a   1.000
_cell.length_b   1.000
_cell.length_c   1.000
_cell.angle_alpha   90.00
_cell.angle_beta   90.00
_cell.angle_gamma   90.00
#
_symmetry.space_group_name_H-M   'P 1'
#
loop_
_entity.id
_entity.type
_entity.pdbx_description
1 polymer ?
#
loop_
_entity_poly.entity_id
_entity_poly.type
_entity_poly.pdbx_seq_one_letter_code
_entity_poly.pdbx_strand_id
1 'polypeptide(L)'
;MPDFAVRVRGAKGRSWRSPRRLVAVYLGLWVFALVVFLLMDPTDAMGYALLFHWLLLPIAAFVISLRIGELVRRDGRMWLLPLALGLLYMLADFLTFRLANMLAFDKINLPQWDLFFIGAAISALGLLIGRLLGRRRSKPA
;
A
#
# COMPACT_ATOMS: atom_id res chain seq x y z
N MET A 1 24.72 -19.06 -36.71
CA MET A 1 23.57 -18.21 -36.34
C MET A 1 23.14 -18.48 -34.90
N PRO A 2 23.53 -17.65 -33.92
CA PRO A 2 23.06 -17.80 -32.54
C PRO A 2 22.47 -16.51 -31.92
N ASP A 3 21.61 -15.76 -32.62
CA ASP A 3 21.11 -14.46 -32.10
C ASP A 3 19.65 -14.44 -31.60
N PHE A 4 18.91 -15.55 -31.72
CA PHE A 4 17.50 -15.59 -31.30
C PHE A 4 17.29 -16.01 -29.84
N ALA A 5 18.25 -16.74 -29.23
CA ALA A 5 18.11 -17.26 -27.87
C ALA A 5 18.34 -16.22 -26.76
N VAL A 6 18.93 -15.06 -27.07
CA VAL A 6 19.19 -13.99 -26.09
C VAL A 6 17.97 -13.08 -25.93
N ARG A 7 17.14 -12.93 -26.96
CA ARG A 7 16.05 -11.94 -26.98
C ARG A 7 14.80 -12.38 -26.18
N VAL A 8 14.62 -13.68 -25.95
CA VAL A 8 13.44 -14.23 -25.25
C VAL A 8 13.58 -14.21 -23.72
N ARG A 9 14.80 -14.09 -23.18
CA ARG A 9 15.04 -13.99 -21.73
C ARG A 9 14.76 -12.60 -21.12
N GLY A 10 14.48 -11.58 -21.94
CA GLY A 10 14.26 -10.20 -21.49
C GLY A 10 12.80 -9.76 -21.30
N ALA A 11 11.82 -10.62 -21.61
CA ALA A 11 10.41 -10.21 -21.66
C ALA A 11 9.59 -10.59 -20.40
N LYS A 12 9.97 -11.61 -19.64
CA LYS A 12 9.13 -12.16 -18.56
C LYS A 12 9.25 -11.50 -17.17
N GLY A 13 10.07 -10.46 -17.00
CA GLY A 13 10.34 -9.88 -15.66
C GLY A 13 10.09 -8.38 -15.50
N ARG A 14 9.48 -7.69 -16.49
CA ARG A 14 9.41 -6.22 -16.54
C ARG A 14 8.10 -5.58 -16.06
N SER A 15 6.99 -6.32 -15.97
CA SER A 15 5.69 -5.72 -15.64
C SER A 15 5.66 -5.16 -14.21
N TRP A 16 6.21 -5.88 -13.23
CA TRP A 16 6.25 -5.49 -11.82
C TRP A 16 7.31 -4.43 -11.44
N ARG A 17 7.96 -3.79 -12.43
CA ARG A 17 9.04 -2.81 -12.20
C ARG A 17 8.61 -1.34 -12.29
N SER A 18 7.33 -1.06 -12.51
CA SER A 18 6.84 0.33 -12.58
C SER A 18 6.26 0.76 -11.24
N PRO A 19 6.81 1.79 -10.58
CA PRO A 19 6.25 2.34 -9.34
C PRO A 19 4.78 2.73 -9.45
N ARG A 20 4.36 3.26 -10.61
CA ARG A 20 2.97 3.66 -10.87
C ARG A 20 2.00 2.49 -10.82
N ARG A 21 2.42 1.33 -11.36
CA ARG A 21 1.60 0.10 -11.30
C ARG A 21 1.43 -0.39 -9.86
N LEU A 22 2.49 -0.31 -9.05
CA LEU A 22 2.40 -0.69 -7.64
C LEU A 22 1.43 0.21 -6.88
N VAL A 23 1.49 1.53 -7.11
CA VAL A 23 0.50 2.45 -6.52
C VAL A 23 -0.92 2.14 -6.99
N ALA A 24 -1.12 1.86 -8.28
CA ALA A 24 -2.43 1.47 -8.82
C ALA A 24 -2.97 0.18 -8.17
N VAL A 25 -2.10 -0.81 -7.93
CA VAL A 25 -2.47 -2.04 -7.21
C VAL A 25 -2.88 -1.74 -5.77
N TYR A 26 -2.14 -0.88 -5.05
CA TYR A 26 -2.55 -0.46 -3.71
C TYR A 26 -3.93 0.18 -3.72
N LEU A 27 -4.16 1.13 -4.63
CA LEU A 27 -5.45 1.82 -4.75
C LEU A 27 -6.57 0.83 -5.10
N GLY A 28 -6.30 -0.16 -5.96
CA GLY A 28 -7.24 -1.23 -6.25
C GLY A 28 -7.59 -2.06 -5.02
N LEU A 29 -6.60 -2.48 -4.22
CA LEU A 29 -6.82 -3.18 -2.95
C LEU A 29 -7.57 -2.32 -1.94
N TRP A 30 -7.28 -1.03 -1.90
CA TRP A 30 -7.92 -0.06 -1.01
C TRP A 30 -9.40 0.14 -1.37
N VAL A 31 -9.72 0.37 -2.64
CA VAL A 31 -11.12 0.46 -3.11
C VAL A 31 -11.83 -0.87 -2.90
N PHE A 32 -11.17 -1.99 -3.20
CA PHE A 32 -11.73 -3.32 -2.97
C PHE A 32 -12.10 -3.52 -1.50
N ALA A 33 -11.22 -3.12 -0.56
CA ALA A 33 -11.51 -3.17 0.86
C ALA A 33 -12.76 -2.34 1.22
N LEU A 34 -12.92 -1.14 0.66
CA LEU A 34 -14.12 -0.34 0.89
C LEU A 34 -15.39 -1.01 0.35
N VAL A 35 -15.34 -1.55 -0.87
CA VAL A 35 -16.48 -2.24 -1.48
C VAL A 35 -16.88 -3.46 -0.66
N VAL A 36 -15.92 -4.26 -0.19
CA VAL A 36 -16.20 -5.41 0.68
C VAL A 36 -16.89 -4.95 1.96
N PHE A 37 -16.44 -3.88 2.60
CA PHE A 37 -17.09 -3.32 3.78
C PHE A 37 -18.53 -2.85 3.51
N LEU A 38 -18.77 -2.24 2.36
CA LEU A 38 -20.11 -1.74 2.00
C LEU A 38 -21.12 -2.86 1.71
N LEU A 39 -20.64 -4.04 1.29
CA LEU A 39 -21.47 -5.18 0.93
C LEU A 39 -21.62 -6.21 2.06
N MET A 40 -20.82 -6.11 3.13
CA MET A 40 -20.87 -7.07 4.23
C MET A 40 -22.00 -6.75 5.22
N ASP A 41 -22.40 -7.76 5.99
CA ASP A 41 -23.30 -7.57 7.11
C ASP A 41 -22.59 -6.84 8.28
N PRO A 42 -23.27 -5.95 9.02
CA PRO A 42 -22.67 -5.24 10.15
C PRO A 42 -22.05 -6.14 11.23
N THR A 43 -22.54 -7.38 11.37
CA THR A 43 -22.01 -8.38 12.31
C THR A 43 -20.59 -8.82 11.96
N ASP A 44 -20.20 -8.74 10.69
CA ASP A 44 -18.91 -9.19 10.19
C ASP A 44 -17.83 -8.09 10.26
N ALA A 45 -18.20 -6.89 10.74
CA ALA A 45 -17.30 -5.74 10.79
C ALA A 45 -16.00 -5.99 11.55
N MET A 46 -16.07 -6.79 12.62
CA MET A 46 -14.87 -7.16 13.39
C MET A 46 -13.93 -8.07 12.58
N GLY A 47 -14.47 -9.05 11.86
CA GLY A 47 -13.70 -9.92 10.98
C GLY A 47 -13.06 -9.14 9.83
N TYR A 48 -13.83 -8.24 9.23
CA TYR A 48 -13.32 -7.31 8.22
C TYR A 48 -12.17 -6.45 8.77
N ALA A 49 -12.33 -5.87 9.97
CA ALA A 49 -11.31 -5.01 10.57
C ALA A 49 -9.98 -5.75 10.71
N LEU A 50 -9.99 -6.99 11.19
CA LEU A 50 -8.79 -7.79 11.34
C LEU A 50 -8.13 -8.13 10.00
N LEU A 51 -8.91 -8.59 9.02
CA LEU A 51 -8.38 -9.08 7.75
C LEU A 51 -7.99 -7.96 6.79
N PHE A 52 -8.83 -6.94 6.64
CA PHE A 52 -8.61 -5.88 5.67
C PHE A 52 -7.85 -4.72 6.29
N HIS A 53 -8.33 -4.22 7.44
CA HIS A 53 -7.75 -3.04 8.05
C HIS A 53 -6.41 -3.34 8.73
N TRP A 54 -6.31 -4.37 9.57
CA TRP A 54 -5.08 -4.63 10.32
C TRP A 54 -4.06 -5.52 9.61
N LEU A 55 -4.49 -6.33 8.64
CA LEU A 55 -3.60 -7.26 7.94
C LEU A 55 -3.34 -6.84 6.49
N LEU A 56 -4.37 -6.82 5.64
CA LEU A 56 -4.20 -6.60 4.19
C LEU A 56 -3.61 -5.24 3.86
N LEU A 57 -4.22 -4.13 4.33
CA LEU A 57 -3.79 -2.78 3.97
C LEU A 57 -2.38 -2.44 4.51
N PRO A 58 -2.01 -2.76 5.77
CA PRO A 58 -0.67 -2.50 6.28
C PRO A 58 0.41 -3.34 5.58
N ILE A 59 0.13 -4.62 5.33
CA ILE A 59 1.05 -5.48 4.57
C ILE A 59 1.21 -4.97 3.14
N ALA A 60 0.12 -4.62 2.47
CA ALA A 60 0.16 -4.08 1.12
C ALA A 60 0.96 -2.76 1.07
N ALA A 61 0.71 -1.85 2.01
CA ALA A 61 1.43 -0.58 2.13
C ALA A 61 2.94 -0.80 2.34
N PHE A 62 3.30 -1.73 3.23
CA PHE A 62 4.69 -2.13 3.47
C PHE A 62 5.35 -2.70 2.20
N VAL A 63 4.73 -3.71 1.58
CA VAL A 63 5.26 -4.40 0.39
C VAL A 63 5.42 -3.43 -0.77
N ILE A 64 4.43 -2.56 -1.01
CA ILE A 64 4.48 -1.60 -2.11
C ILE A 64 5.54 -0.55 -1.87
N SER A 65 5.65 -0.04 -0.65
CA SER A 65 6.71 0.90 -0.25
C SER A 65 8.10 0.28 -0.39
N LEU A 66 8.27 -0.97 0.05
CA LEU A 66 9.49 -1.75 -0.12
C LEU A 66 9.90 -1.84 -1.59
N ARG A 67 8.97 -2.26 -2.46
CA ARG A 67 9.25 -2.43 -3.88
C ARG A 67 9.52 -1.11 -4.58
N ILE A 68 8.82 -0.03 -4.22
CA ILE A 68 9.10 1.30 -4.75
C ILE A 68 10.48 1.79 -4.29
N GLY A 69 10.87 1.54 -3.04
CA GLY A 69 12.20 1.88 -2.52
C GLY A 69 13.34 1.15 -3.24
N GLU A 70 13.12 -0.10 -3.66
CA GLU A 70 14.06 -0.85 -4.50
C GLU A 70 14.20 -0.23 -5.90
N LEU A 71 13.10 0.24 -6.48
CA LEU A 71 13.02 0.71 -7.87
C LEU A 71 13.47 2.17 -8.03
N VAL A 72 13.14 3.04 -7.07
CA VAL A 72 13.34 4.50 -7.18
C VAL A 72 14.48 4.92 -6.27
N ARG A 73 15.70 4.97 -6.82
CA ARG A 73 16.93 5.23 -6.04
C ARG A 73 17.21 6.71 -5.76
N ARG A 74 16.75 7.64 -6.60
CA ARG A 74 17.19 9.06 -6.55
C ARG A 74 16.09 10.12 -6.49
N ASP A 75 14.82 9.76 -6.62
CA ASP A 75 13.75 10.74 -6.76
C ASP A 75 13.22 11.25 -5.40
N GLY A 76 13.48 12.51 -5.04
CA GLY A 76 13.07 13.09 -3.76
C GLY A 76 11.56 13.04 -3.51
N ARG A 77 10.75 12.92 -4.56
CA ARG A 77 9.28 12.82 -4.50
C ARG A 77 8.79 11.51 -3.87
N MET A 78 9.65 10.49 -3.76
CA MET A 78 9.32 9.20 -3.14
C MET A 78 9.03 9.32 -1.63
N TRP A 79 9.52 10.36 -0.96
CA TRP A 79 9.28 10.58 0.47
C TRP A 79 7.87 11.06 0.78
N LEU A 80 7.10 11.44 -0.24
CA LEU A 80 5.66 11.72 -0.10
C LEU A 80 4.82 10.44 -0.08
N LEU A 81 5.39 9.30 -0.52
CA LEU A 81 4.65 8.03 -0.57
C LEU A 81 4.17 7.58 0.82
N PRO A 82 4.99 7.57 1.88
CA PRO A 82 4.51 7.19 3.22
C PRO A 82 3.38 8.08 3.72
N LEU A 83 3.43 9.39 3.44
CA LEU A 83 2.37 10.32 3.82
C LEU A 83 1.07 10.01 3.07
N ALA A 84 1.15 9.75 1.76
CA ALA A 84 -0.01 9.39 0.96
C ALA A 84 -0.63 8.05 1.40
N LEU A 85 0.20 7.04 1.67
CA LEU A 85 -0.28 5.73 2.13
C LEU A 85 -0.84 5.80 3.56
N GLY A 86 -0.22 6.58 4.46
CA GLY A 86 -0.77 6.87 5.78
C GLY A 86 -2.13 7.55 5.71
N LEU A 87 -2.29 8.54 4.81
CA LEU A 87 -3.57 9.21 4.59
C LEU A 87 -4.63 8.22 4.10
N LEU A 88 -4.30 7.37 3.14
CA LEU A 88 -5.22 6.33 2.66
C LEU A 88 -5.58 5.34 3.77
N TYR A 89 -4.62 4.96 4.62
CA TYR A 89 -4.89 4.06 5.74
C TYR A 89 -5.87 4.67 6.75
N MET A 90 -5.68 5.94 7.12
CA MET A 90 -6.63 6.68 7.96
C MET A 90 -8.01 6.81 7.28
N LEU A 91 -8.04 7.13 5.98
CA LEU A 91 -9.29 7.26 5.23
C LEU A 91 -10.03 5.93 5.14
N ALA A 92 -9.34 4.78 5.14
CA ALA A 92 -10.00 3.48 5.17
C ALA A 92 -10.84 3.32 6.44
N ASP A 93 -10.29 3.63 7.62
CA ASP A 93 -11.04 3.59 8.89
C ASP A 93 -12.20 4.59 8.90
N PHE A 94 -11.92 5.82 8.45
CA PHE A 94 -12.91 6.89 8.45
C PHE A 94 -14.12 6.56 7.56
N LEU A 95 -13.88 6.11 6.34
CA LEU A 95 -14.94 5.80 5.37
C LEU A 95 -15.69 4.49 5.67
N THR A 96 -15.14 3.64 6.53
CA THR A 96 -15.77 2.38 6.92
C THR A 96 -16.42 2.51 8.30
N PHE A 97 -15.65 2.32 9.36
CA PHE A 97 -16.16 2.22 10.73
C PHE A 97 -16.76 3.54 11.23
N ARG A 98 -16.07 4.67 11.03
CA ARG A 98 -16.53 5.96 11.56
C ARG A 98 -17.76 6.46 10.84
N LEU A 99 -17.78 6.35 9.52
CA LEU A 99 -18.94 6.71 8.70
C LEU A 99 -20.14 5.82 9.03
N ALA A 100 -19.95 4.51 9.14
CA ALA A 100 -21.03 3.60 9.55
C ALA A 100 -21.57 3.95 10.95
N ASN A 101 -20.68 4.31 11.89
CA ASN A 101 -21.09 4.73 13.23
C ASN A 101 -21.86 6.07 13.21
N MET A 102 -21.42 7.05 12.41
CA MET A 102 -22.16 8.31 12.23
C MET A 102 -23.57 8.06 11.72
N LEU A 103 -23.71 7.20 10.70
CA LEU A 103 -25.00 6.88 10.10
C LEU A 103 -25.92 6.09 11.04
N ALA A 104 -25.36 5.30 11.95
CA ALA A 104 -26.13 4.49 12.88
C ALA A 104 -26.56 5.25 14.15
N PHE A 105 -25.77 6.22 14.61
CA PHE A 105 -25.93 6.85 15.91
C PHE A 105 -26.01 8.39 15.87
N ASP A 106 -26.10 8.99 14.68
CA ASP A 106 -26.16 10.45 14.46
C ASP A 106 -25.05 11.24 15.18
N LYS A 107 -23.89 10.60 15.38
CA LYS A 107 -22.74 11.17 16.12
C LYS A 107 -21.57 11.43 15.19
N ILE A 108 -21.09 12.67 15.15
CA ILE A 108 -19.92 13.05 14.33
C ILE A 108 -18.63 12.45 14.92
N ASN A 109 -17.97 11.57 14.16
CA ASN A 109 -16.68 10.96 14.48
C ASN A 109 -15.55 11.50 13.59
N LEU A 110 -14.65 12.31 14.12
CA LEU A 110 -13.53 12.86 13.33
C LEU A 110 -12.53 11.77 12.89
N PRO A 111 -11.75 11.99 11.80
CA PRO A 111 -10.68 11.08 11.39
C PRO A 111 -9.65 10.83 12.50
N GLN A 112 -9.17 9.59 12.60
CA GLN A 112 -8.15 9.20 13.58
C GLN A 112 -6.74 9.42 13.06
N TRP A 113 -6.09 10.48 13.55
CA TRP A 113 -4.72 10.81 13.16
C TRP A 113 -3.68 9.77 13.57
N ASP A 114 -3.92 8.99 14.62
CA ASP A 114 -3.01 7.90 15.02
C ASP A 114 -2.81 6.88 13.90
N LEU A 115 -3.89 6.55 13.18
CA LEU A 115 -3.83 5.63 12.03
C LEU A 115 -3.00 6.23 10.90
N PHE A 116 -3.10 7.54 10.66
CA PHE A 116 -2.24 8.20 9.68
C PHE A 116 -0.76 7.97 10.00
N PHE A 117 -0.35 8.19 11.26
CA PHE A 117 1.04 7.99 11.67
C PHE A 117 1.46 6.52 11.62
N ILE A 118 0.59 5.58 12.00
CA ILE A 118 0.86 4.14 11.89
C ILE A 118 1.09 3.74 10.43
N GLY A 119 0.17 4.08 9.53
CA GLY A 119 0.27 3.76 8.12
C GLY A 119 1.49 4.41 7.45
N ALA A 120 1.79 5.66 7.82
CA ALA A 120 2.98 6.36 7.36
C ALA A 120 4.27 5.72 7.89
N ALA A 121 4.33 5.31 9.15
CA ALA A 121 5.48 4.66 9.75
C ALA A 121 5.78 3.31 9.08
N ILE A 122 4.76 2.46 8.89
CA ILE A 122 4.88 1.17 8.21
C ILE A 122 5.40 1.36 6.77
N SER A 123 4.83 2.34 6.06
CA SER A 123 5.23 2.66 4.69
C SER A 123 6.66 3.22 4.62
N ALA A 124 7.04 4.09 5.56
CA ALA A 124 8.40 4.63 5.65
C ALA A 124 9.42 3.53 5.92
N LEU A 125 9.12 2.60 6.83
CA LEU A 125 9.96 1.43 7.09
C LEU A 125 10.13 0.57 5.83
N GLY A 126 9.04 0.25 5.14
CA GLY A 126 9.09 -0.47 3.87
C GLY A 126 9.99 0.24 2.86
N LEU A 127 9.78 1.55 2.65
CA LEU A 127 10.54 2.36 1.72
C LEU A 127 12.05 2.39 2.05
N LEU A 128 12.39 2.55 3.34
CA LEU A 128 13.76 2.57 3.82
C LEU A 128 14.46 1.24 3.57
N ILE A 129 13.83 0.12 3.94
CA ILE A 129 14.39 -1.22 3.72
C ILE A 129 14.57 -1.47 2.22
N GLY A 130 13.57 -1.14 1.40
CA GLY A 130 13.61 -1.30 -0.05
C GLY A 130 14.79 -0.55 -0.67
N ARG A 131 15.04 0.66 -0.19
CA ARG A 131 16.18 1.48 -0.63
C ARG A 131 17.52 0.85 -0.28
N LEU A 132 17.65 0.28 0.92
CA LEU A 132 18.86 -0.41 1.36
C LEU A 132 19.13 -1.66 0.49
N LEU A 133 18.10 -2.45 0.19
CA LEU A 133 18.20 -3.62 -0.69
C LEU A 133 18.56 -3.24 -2.13
N GLY A 134 17.94 -2.18 -2.66
CA GLY A 134 18.25 -1.64 -3.99
C GLY A 134 19.70 -1.13 -4.12
N ARG A 135 20.26 -0.56 -3.05
CA ARG A 135 21.68 -0.15 -2.99
C ARG A 135 22.63 -1.35 -3.04
N ARG A 136 22.34 -2.42 -2.28
CA ARG A 136 23.17 -3.64 -2.25
C ARG A 136 23.27 -4.33 -3.61
N ARG A 137 22.17 -4.38 -4.37
CA ARG A 137 22.16 -4.94 -5.74
C ARG A 137 22.92 -4.10 -6.77
N SER A 138 23.29 -2.87 -6.46
CA SER A 138 23.92 -1.94 -7.39
C SER A 138 25.44 -1.79 -7.20
N LYS A 139 26.02 -2.39 -6.15
CA LYS A 139 27.49 -2.48 -6.02
C LYS A 139 27.93 -3.75 -6.77
N PRO A 140 28.75 -3.64 -7.83
CA PRO A 140 29.48 -4.82 -8.30
C PRO A 140 30.41 -5.29 -7.18
N ALA A 141 30.48 -6.61 -7.00
CA ALA A 141 31.47 -7.26 -6.13
C ALA A 141 32.88 -7.03 -6.65
#